data_AF-A0A0R1QQ19-F1
#
_entry.id   AF-A0A0R1QQ19-F1
#
_cell.length_a   1.000
_cell.length_b   1.000
_cell.length_c   1.000
_cell.angle_alpha   90.00
_cell.angle_beta   90.00
_cell.angle_gamma   90.00
#
_symmetry.space_group_name_H-M   'P 1'
#
loop_
_entity.id
_entity.type
_entity.pdbx_description
1 polymer ?
#
loop_
_entity_poly.entity_id
_entity_poly.type
_entity_poly.pdbx_seq_one_letter_code
_entity_poly.pdbx_strand_id
1 'polypeptide(L)'
;MTKVKTNNLLTPAQAAKDLVISVATLRKYSLIVERTTDNSQYFERNSQNNRLYTSKNIEDFKEMVKLSHGLKMTLETSAKQIYPTADVKDTSDAKQDDEVSELHATIAKLESENKKRELTISELQEELADTQKSKEQLQAELTTLKQQAAEKAENETAKKDENIKERVNEKVSDDKKSHWWNRFKA
;
A
#
# COMPACT_ATOMS: atom_id res chain seq x y z
N MET A 1 -59.49 -17.17 -21.96
CA MET A 1 -59.14 -17.23 -20.52
C MET A 1 -57.64 -17.43 -20.43
N THR A 2 -56.88 -16.35 -20.23
CA THR A 2 -55.42 -16.38 -20.08
C THR A 2 -55.07 -16.85 -18.67
N LYS A 3 -54.37 -17.98 -18.57
CA LYS A 3 -53.81 -18.47 -17.30
C LYS A 3 -52.80 -17.43 -16.81
N VAL A 4 -53.23 -16.61 -15.85
CA VAL A 4 -52.35 -15.72 -15.09
C VAL A 4 -51.28 -16.61 -14.46
N LYS A 5 -50.01 -16.38 -14.81
CA LYS A 5 -48.87 -16.99 -14.13
C LYS A 5 -49.03 -16.60 -12.66
N THR A 6 -49.41 -17.53 -11.81
CA THR A 6 -49.37 -17.33 -10.36
C THR A 6 -47.90 -17.14 -10.01
N ASN A 7 -47.48 -15.88 -9.86
CA ASN A 7 -46.21 -15.58 -9.22
C ASN A 7 -46.22 -16.35 -7.89
N ASN A 8 -45.26 -17.24 -7.68
CA ASN A 8 -45.18 -18.06 -6.47
C ASN A 8 -44.90 -17.14 -5.28
N LEU A 9 -45.98 -16.62 -4.68
CA LEU A 9 -45.96 -15.75 -3.52
C LEU A 9 -45.82 -16.61 -2.26
N LEU A 10 -44.69 -16.46 -1.59
CA LEU A 10 -44.34 -17.15 -0.36
C LEU A 10 -44.89 -16.38 0.83
N THR A 11 -45.46 -17.12 1.79
CA THR A 11 -45.83 -16.56 3.08
C THR A 11 -44.58 -16.19 3.91
N PRO A 12 -44.69 -15.31 4.92
CA PRO A 12 -43.55 -14.97 5.78
C PRO A 12 -42.89 -16.18 6.44
N ALA A 13 -43.66 -17.20 6.78
CA ALA A 13 -43.13 -18.43 7.37
C ALA A 13 -42.28 -19.23 6.38
N GLN A 14 -42.71 -19.33 5.13
CA GLN A 14 -41.97 -20.03 4.07
C GLN A 14 -40.71 -19.25 3.68
N ALA A 15 -40.85 -17.95 3.43
CA ALA A 15 -39.73 -17.07 3.11
C ALA A 15 -38.64 -17.07 4.20
N ALA A 16 -39.05 -17.05 5.48
CA ALA A 16 -38.11 -17.10 6.60
C ALA A 16 -37.38 -18.46 6.69
N LYS A 17 -38.07 -19.56 6.35
CA LYS A 17 -37.48 -20.89 6.29
C LYS A 17 -36.41 -20.98 5.18
N ASP A 18 -36.66 -20.40 4.02
CA ASP A 18 -35.72 -20.40 2.89
C ASP A 18 -34.48 -19.52 3.13
N LEU A 19 -34.64 -18.48 3.95
CA LEU A 19 -33.56 -17.60 4.40
C LEU A 19 -32.85 -18.11 5.66
N VAL A 20 -33.36 -19.17 6.30
CA VAL A 20 -32.87 -19.71 7.58
C VAL A 20 -32.81 -18.62 8.67
N ILE A 21 -33.83 -17.76 8.72
CA ILE A 21 -33.98 -16.69 9.72
C ILE A 21 -35.32 -16.80 10.45
N SER A 22 -35.44 -16.06 11.56
CA SER A 22 -36.74 -15.94 12.25
C SER A 22 -37.71 -15.09 11.43
N VAL A 23 -39.02 -15.37 11.55
CA VAL A 23 -40.08 -14.55 10.93
C VAL A 23 -40.02 -13.09 11.41
N ALA A 24 -39.61 -12.87 12.67
CA ALA A 24 -39.40 -11.53 13.22
C ALA A 24 -38.25 -10.79 12.51
N THR A 25 -37.14 -11.48 12.22
CA THR A 25 -36.00 -10.92 11.47
C THR A 25 -36.41 -10.55 10.05
N LEU A 26 -37.13 -11.44 9.35
CA LEU A 26 -37.66 -11.15 8.01
C LEU A 26 -38.58 -9.92 8.01
N ARG A 27 -39.44 -9.79 9.03
CA ARG A 27 -40.30 -8.61 9.19
C ARG A 27 -39.49 -7.33 9.38
N LYS A 28 -38.38 -7.36 10.14
CA LYS A 28 -37.47 -6.21 10.29
C LYS A 28 -36.82 -5.84 8.95
N TYR A 29 -36.33 -6.81 8.20
CA TYR A 29 -35.74 -6.57 6.89
C TYR A 29 -36.74 -5.97 5.91
N SER A 30 -37.96 -6.48 5.92
CA SER A 30 -39.04 -5.94 5.08
C SER A 30 -39.37 -4.48 5.42
N LEU A 31 -39.39 -4.14 6.72
CA LEU A 31 -39.60 -2.76 7.17
C LEU A 31 -38.45 -1.84 6.72
N ILE A 32 -37.21 -2.33 6.74
CA ILE A 32 -36.07 -1.57 6.23
C ILE A 32 -36.29 -1.27 4.75
N VAL A 33 -36.65 -2.26 3.94
CA VAL A 33 -36.90 -2.09 2.51
C VAL A 33 -38.05 -1.10 2.23
N GLU A 34 -39.17 -1.25 2.93
CA GLU A 34 -40.31 -0.32 2.82
C GLU A 34 -39.92 1.13 3.17
N ARG A 35 -39.06 1.30 4.18
CA ARG A 35 -38.57 2.62 4.61
C ARG A 35 -37.50 3.17 3.68
N THR A 36 -36.64 2.33 3.09
CA THR A 36 -35.58 2.80 2.19
C THR A 36 -36.10 3.12 0.80
N THR A 37 -37.18 2.47 0.36
CA THR A 37 -37.79 2.69 -0.96
C THR A 37 -38.91 3.74 -0.94
N ASP A 38 -39.25 4.27 0.25
CA ASP A 38 -40.43 5.10 0.51
C ASP A 38 -41.74 4.47 0.01
N ASN A 39 -41.76 3.14 -0.15
CA ASN A 39 -42.90 2.37 -0.60
C ASN A 39 -43.39 1.43 0.52
N SER A 40 -44.39 1.90 1.27
CA SER A 40 -45.03 1.12 2.34
C SER A 40 -45.74 -0.16 1.87
N GLN A 41 -46.02 -0.26 0.56
CA GLN A 41 -46.65 -1.40 -0.10
C GLN A 41 -45.68 -2.08 -1.09
N TYR A 42 -44.36 -2.02 -0.80
CA TYR A 42 -43.35 -2.68 -1.63
C TYR A 42 -43.60 -4.18 -1.79
N PHE A 43 -44.06 -4.83 -0.71
CA PHE A 43 -44.45 -6.23 -0.71
C PHE A 43 -45.95 -6.37 -0.91
N GLU A 44 -46.37 -7.29 -1.77
CA GLU A 44 -47.78 -7.67 -1.89
C GLU A 44 -48.32 -8.16 -0.55
N ARG A 45 -49.60 -7.90 -0.29
CA ARG A 45 -50.23 -8.25 0.98
C ARG A 45 -51.45 -9.12 0.73
N ASN A 46 -51.66 -10.09 1.62
CA ASN A 46 -52.87 -10.90 1.60
C ASN A 46 -54.06 -10.15 2.25
N SER A 47 -55.25 -10.77 2.23
CA SER A 47 -56.47 -10.24 2.89
C SER A 47 -56.33 -10.02 4.39
N GLN A 48 -55.35 -10.66 5.04
CA GLN A 48 -55.02 -10.50 6.45
C GLN A 48 -53.88 -9.49 6.69
N ASN A 49 -53.51 -8.70 5.67
CA ASN A 49 -52.42 -7.71 5.71
C ASN A 49 -51.02 -8.31 5.98
N ASN A 50 -50.84 -9.62 5.74
CA ASN A 50 -49.53 -10.27 5.80
C ASN A 50 -48.78 -10.07 4.49
N ARG A 51 -47.50 -9.70 4.60
CA ARG A 51 -46.57 -9.55 3.48
C ARG A 51 -46.35 -10.89 2.77
N LEU A 52 -46.35 -10.87 1.45
CA LEU A 52 -46.06 -11.97 0.56
C LEU A 52 -44.76 -11.67 -0.18
N TYR A 53 -43.93 -12.70 -0.35
CA TYR A 53 -42.60 -12.56 -0.92
C TYR A 53 -42.49 -13.36 -2.21
N THR A 54 -41.89 -12.77 -3.23
CA THR A 54 -41.49 -13.51 -4.44
C THR A 54 -40.14 -14.19 -4.22
N SER A 55 -39.77 -15.15 -5.06
CA SER A 55 -38.42 -15.72 -5.06
C SER A 55 -37.33 -14.66 -5.22
N LYS A 56 -37.59 -13.63 -6.04
CA LYS A 56 -36.67 -12.49 -6.20
C LYS A 56 -36.44 -11.76 -4.87
N ASN A 57 -37.50 -11.51 -4.09
CA ASN A 57 -37.36 -10.85 -2.78
C ASN A 57 -36.43 -11.66 -1.85
N ILE A 58 -36.47 -12.99 -1.92
CA ILE A 58 -35.58 -13.85 -1.13
C ILE A 58 -34.11 -13.68 -1.56
N GLU A 59 -33.85 -13.59 -2.86
CA GLU A 59 -32.51 -13.33 -3.39
C GLU A 59 -32.00 -11.94 -3.00
N ASP A 60 -32.82 -10.91 -3.18
CA ASP A 60 -32.51 -9.53 -2.80
C ASP A 60 -32.20 -9.43 -1.28
N PHE A 61 -32.95 -10.14 -0.43
CA PHE A 61 -32.63 -10.21 1.01
C PHE A 61 -31.29 -10.90 1.29
N LYS A 62 -30.92 -11.95 0.55
CA LYS A 62 -29.61 -12.61 0.70
C LYS A 62 -28.48 -11.67 0.31
N GLU A 63 -28.63 -10.94 -0.78
CA GLU A 63 -27.65 -9.95 -1.22
C GLU A 63 -27.49 -8.83 -0.19
N MET A 64 -28.61 -8.33 0.35
CA MET A 64 -28.61 -7.27 1.36
C MET A 64 -27.83 -7.68 2.61
N VAL A 65 -28.07 -8.90 3.10
CA VAL A 65 -27.35 -9.45 4.26
C VAL A 65 -25.88 -9.70 3.92
N LYS A 66 -25.56 -10.19 2.72
CA LYS A 66 -24.16 -10.38 2.28
C LYS A 66 -23.39 -9.06 2.25
N LEU A 67 -23.97 -8.01 1.68
CA LEU A 67 -23.36 -6.68 1.60
C LEU A 67 -23.13 -6.09 2.99
N SER A 68 -24.11 -6.19 3.89
CA SER A 68 -23.96 -5.64 5.25
C SER A 68 -22.87 -6.37 6.05
N HIS A 69 -22.76 -7.69 5.90
CA HIS A 69 -21.71 -8.48 6.56
C HIS A 69 -20.32 -8.23 5.95
N GLY A 70 -20.22 -8.13 4.62
CA GLY A 70 -18.94 -7.99 3.92
C GLY A 70 -18.26 -6.65 4.15
N LEU A 71 -19.00 -5.54 4.02
CA LEU A 71 -18.44 -4.19 4.07
C LEU A 71 -18.49 -3.56 5.48
N LYS A 72 -18.96 -4.29 6.50
CA LYS A 72 -19.34 -3.73 7.82
C LYS A 72 -20.27 -2.50 7.71
N MET A 73 -21.13 -2.49 6.69
CA MET A 73 -22.11 -1.43 6.46
C MET A 73 -23.44 -1.76 7.12
N THR A 74 -24.27 -0.74 7.35
CA THR A 74 -25.60 -0.93 7.92
C THR A 74 -26.54 -1.58 6.90
N LEU A 75 -27.50 -2.38 7.39
CA LEU A 75 -28.52 -3.03 6.54
C LEU A 75 -29.32 -2.02 5.69
N GLU A 76 -29.49 -0.80 6.20
CA GLU A 76 -30.20 0.28 5.50
C GLU A 76 -29.43 0.77 4.28
N THR A 77 -28.11 0.94 4.41
CA THR A 77 -27.25 1.32 3.28
C THR A 77 -27.22 0.20 2.24
N SER A 78 -27.12 -1.05 2.67
CA SER A 78 -27.19 -2.20 1.76
C SER A 78 -28.54 -2.28 1.03
N ALA A 79 -29.65 -1.97 1.72
CA ALA A 79 -30.97 -1.97 1.12
C ALA A 79 -31.12 -0.86 0.07
N LYS A 80 -30.59 0.35 0.30
CA LYS A 80 -30.59 1.43 -0.70
C LYS A 80 -29.85 1.07 -1.98
N GLN A 81 -28.85 0.20 -1.90
CA GLN A 81 -28.06 -0.21 -3.07
C GLN A 81 -28.77 -1.27 -3.92
N ILE A 82 -29.54 -2.16 -3.29
CA ILE A 82 -30.21 -3.28 -3.96
C ILE A 82 -31.62 -2.93 -4.42
N TYR A 83 -32.34 -2.13 -3.62
CA TYR A 83 -33.72 -1.78 -3.88
C TYR A 83 -33.81 -0.39 -4.52
N PRO A 84 -34.36 -0.27 -5.74
CA PRO A 84 -34.55 1.02 -6.38
C PRO A 84 -35.56 1.85 -5.58
N THR A 85 -35.20 3.07 -5.22
CA THR A 85 -36.13 4.00 -4.57
C THR A 85 -37.10 4.58 -5.60
N ALA A 86 -38.35 4.86 -5.19
CA ALA A 86 -39.38 5.36 -6.10
C ALA A 86 -39.01 6.71 -6.77
N ASP A 87 -38.04 7.44 -6.21
CA ASP A 87 -37.50 8.68 -6.78
C ASP A 87 -36.54 8.48 -7.98
N VAL A 88 -36.17 7.23 -8.31
CA VAL A 88 -35.27 6.91 -9.45
C VAL A 88 -35.99 6.87 -10.79
N LYS A 89 -37.27 7.27 -10.87
CA LYS A 89 -37.97 7.31 -12.17
C LYS A 89 -38.00 8.64 -12.90
N ASP A 90 -37.59 9.77 -12.30
CA ASP A 90 -37.68 11.06 -13.00
C ASP A 90 -36.53 12.07 -12.74
N THR A 91 -35.44 11.72 -12.02
CA THR A 91 -34.33 12.68 -11.80
C THR A 91 -32.89 12.15 -11.92
N SER A 92 -32.66 10.88 -12.26
CA SER A 92 -31.30 10.30 -12.24
C SER A 92 -30.48 10.44 -13.52
N ASP A 93 -31.09 10.64 -14.70
CA ASP A 93 -30.30 10.60 -15.95
C ASP A 93 -29.44 11.86 -16.18
N ALA A 94 -29.84 13.03 -15.66
CA ALA A 94 -29.07 14.26 -15.87
C ALA A 94 -28.00 14.52 -14.79
N LYS A 95 -28.19 14.04 -13.55
CA LYS A 95 -27.23 14.27 -12.45
C LYS A 95 -26.18 13.17 -12.32
N GLN A 96 -26.48 11.94 -12.73
CA GLN A 96 -25.48 10.88 -12.75
C GLN A 96 -24.45 11.09 -13.86
N ASP A 97 -24.84 11.62 -15.03
CA ASP A 97 -23.89 11.92 -16.11
C ASP A 97 -22.88 13.02 -15.72
N ASP A 98 -23.32 14.07 -15.02
CA ASP A 98 -22.42 15.12 -14.53
C ASP A 98 -21.47 14.59 -13.44
N GLU A 99 -21.97 13.82 -12.46
CA GLU A 99 -21.14 13.25 -11.40
C GLU A 99 -20.16 12.18 -11.94
N VAL A 100 -20.57 11.37 -12.91
CA VAL A 100 -19.71 10.39 -13.60
C VAL A 100 -18.66 11.10 -14.46
N SER A 101 -19.02 12.19 -15.15
CA SER A 101 -18.08 13.02 -15.92
C SER A 101 -17.04 13.69 -15.01
N GLU A 102 -17.45 14.24 -13.86
CA GLU A 102 -16.54 14.81 -12.86
C GLU A 102 -15.62 13.76 -12.25
N LEU A 103 -16.12 12.55 -11.96
CA LEU A 103 -15.31 11.43 -11.50
C LEU A 103 -14.30 11.00 -12.57
N HIS A 104 -14.70 10.93 -13.85
CA HIS A 104 -13.79 10.64 -14.96
C HIS A 104 -12.69 11.69 -15.12
N ALA A 105 -13.03 12.97 -15.01
CA ALA A 105 -12.06 14.05 -15.04
C ALA A 105 -11.07 13.96 -13.86
N THR A 106 -11.56 13.58 -12.68
CA THR A 106 -10.73 13.41 -11.48
C THR A 106 -9.80 12.21 -11.62
N ILE A 107 -10.29 11.09 -12.16
CA ILE A 107 -9.47 9.90 -12.45
C ILE A 107 -8.37 10.23 -13.45
N ALA A 108 -8.70 10.89 -14.57
CA ALA A 108 -7.71 11.29 -15.57
C ALA A 108 -6.64 12.23 -14.99
N LYS A 109 -7.03 13.15 -14.10
CA LYS A 109 -6.08 14.01 -13.39
C LYS A 109 -5.16 13.20 -12.48
N LEU A 110 -5.71 12.30 -11.66
CA LEU A 110 -4.94 11.44 -10.76
C LEU A 110 -3.97 10.51 -11.53
N GLU A 111 -4.39 9.94 -12.65
CA GLU A 111 -3.52 9.15 -13.53
C GLU A 111 -2.36 9.98 -14.09
N SER A 112 -2.64 11.21 -14.53
CA SER A 112 -1.59 12.11 -15.01
C SER A 112 -0.60 12.51 -13.91
N GLU A 113 -1.08 12.72 -12.69
CA GLU A 113 -0.24 13.02 -11.52
C GLU A 113 0.59 11.81 -11.10
N ASN A 114 0.01 10.60 -11.11
CA ASN A 114 0.75 9.37 -10.83
C ASN A 114 1.85 9.13 -11.86
N LYS A 115 1.57 9.31 -13.15
CA LYS A 115 2.59 9.20 -14.19
C LYS A 115 3.74 10.20 -14.01
N LYS A 116 3.44 11.43 -13.60
CA LYS A 116 4.47 12.42 -13.25
C LYS A 116 5.30 11.99 -12.05
N ARG A 117 4.65 11.49 -10.99
CA ARG A 117 5.34 10.97 -9.79
C ARG A 117 6.24 9.78 -10.12
N GLU A 118 5.79 8.87 -10.99
CA GLU A 118 6.60 7.72 -11.44
C GLU A 118 7.86 8.18 -12.18
N LEU A 119 7.75 9.17 -13.06
CA LEU A 119 8.90 9.77 -13.74
C LEU A 119 9.88 10.40 -12.73
N THR A 120 9.38 11.20 -11.79
CA THR A 120 10.24 11.81 -10.75
C THR A 120 10.89 10.76 -9.85
N ILE A 121 10.20 9.67 -9.51
CA ILE A 121 10.79 8.56 -8.75
C ILE A 121 11.92 7.91 -9.55
N SER A 122 11.74 7.71 -10.85
CA SER A 122 12.78 7.15 -11.72
C SER A 122 14.02 8.05 -11.79
N GLU A 123 13.83 9.36 -11.95
CA GLU A 123 14.93 10.34 -11.98
C GLU A 123 15.70 10.36 -10.66
N LEU A 124 14.99 10.39 -9.52
CA LEU A 124 15.61 10.34 -8.20
C LEU A 124 16.37 9.04 -7.94
N GLN A 125 15.89 7.91 -8.49
CA GLN A 125 16.60 6.63 -8.38
C GLN A 125 17.91 6.64 -9.17
N GLU A 126 17.93 7.24 -10.36
CA GLU A 126 19.14 7.41 -11.17
C GLU A 126 20.15 8.32 -10.46
N GLU A 127 19.70 9.46 -9.93
CA GLU A 127 20.55 10.38 -9.18
C GLU A 127 21.12 9.72 -7.91
N LEU A 128 20.32 8.92 -7.20
CA LEU A 128 20.80 8.12 -6.06
C LEU A 128 21.85 7.09 -6.49
N ALA A 129 21.68 6.44 -7.64
CA ALA A 129 22.65 5.47 -8.13
C ALA A 129 24.00 6.14 -8.49
N ASP A 130 23.96 7.31 -9.12
CA ASP A 130 25.18 8.02 -9.50
C ASP A 130 25.89 8.68 -8.31
N THR A 131 25.13 9.24 -7.37
CA THR A 131 25.70 9.73 -6.09
C THR A 131 26.32 8.60 -5.28
N GLN A 132 25.72 7.40 -5.28
CA GLN A 132 26.29 6.21 -4.65
C GLN A 132 27.63 5.81 -5.31
N LYS A 133 27.70 5.75 -6.64
CA LYS A 133 28.95 5.45 -7.37
C LYS A 133 30.04 6.49 -7.08
N SER A 134 29.68 7.78 -7.09
CA SER A 134 30.64 8.85 -6.78
C SER A 134 31.17 8.73 -5.36
N LYS A 135 30.32 8.38 -4.38
CA LYS A 135 30.73 8.12 -3.00
C LYS A 135 31.69 6.94 -2.91
N GLU A 136 31.43 5.85 -3.61
CA GLU A 136 32.32 4.68 -3.65
C GLU A 136 33.68 5.01 -4.27
N GLN A 137 33.70 5.78 -5.37
CA GLN A 137 34.93 6.26 -6.00
C GLN A 137 35.74 7.15 -5.06
N LEU A 138 35.11 8.14 -4.43
CA LEU A 138 35.77 9.00 -3.45
C LEU A 138 36.30 8.22 -2.25
N GLN A 139 35.58 7.19 -1.80
CA GLN A 139 36.08 6.31 -0.74
C GLN A 139 37.32 5.52 -1.18
N ALA A 140 37.35 5.01 -2.41
CA ALA A 140 38.52 4.33 -2.96
C ALA A 140 39.72 5.28 -3.17
N GLU A 141 39.49 6.52 -3.59
CA GLU A 141 40.53 7.54 -3.68
C GLU A 141 41.08 7.91 -2.29
N LEU A 142 40.21 8.05 -1.29
CA LEU A 142 40.65 8.31 0.08
C LEU A 142 41.47 7.16 0.67
N THR A 143 41.15 5.90 0.38
CA THR A 143 41.93 4.76 0.86
C THR A 143 43.29 4.69 0.18
N THR A 144 43.34 4.89 -1.14
CA THR A 144 44.61 4.91 -1.89
C THR A 144 45.51 6.07 -1.48
N LEU A 145 44.97 7.27 -1.29
CA LEU A 145 45.74 8.42 -0.80
C LEU A 145 46.27 8.20 0.62
N LYS A 146 45.48 7.60 1.51
CA LYS A 146 45.94 7.24 2.86
C LYS A 146 47.07 6.21 2.82
N GLN A 147 46.96 5.22 1.94
CA GLN A 147 48.01 4.21 1.77
C GLN A 147 49.29 4.81 1.19
N GLN A 148 49.19 5.65 0.17
CA GLN A 148 50.35 6.36 -0.38
C GLN A 148 51.00 7.31 0.64
N ALA A 149 50.21 7.96 1.50
CA ALA A 149 50.73 8.79 2.58
C ALA A 149 51.48 7.96 3.63
N ALA A 150 50.96 6.78 3.99
CA ALA A 150 51.63 5.85 4.89
C ALA A 150 52.93 5.30 4.30
N GLU A 151 52.92 4.86 3.04
CA GLU A 151 54.10 4.35 2.33
C GLU A 151 55.19 5.41 2.14
N LYS A 152 54.81 6.69 1.93
CA LYS A 152 55.77 7.80 1.89
C LYS A 152 56.37 8.08 3.26
N ALA A 153 55.57 8.03 4.33
CA ALA A 153 56.07 8.20 5.69
C ALA A 153 57.05 7.07 6.08
N GLU A 154 56.74 5.81 5.73
CA GLU A 154 57.64 4.67 5.95
C GLU A 154 58.90 4.71 5.10
N ASN A 155 58.81 5.13 3.84
CA ASN A 155 60.01 5.31 3.00
C ASN A 155 60.90 6.46 3.48
N GLU A 156 60.32 7.54 4.02
CA GLU A 156 61.10 8.64 4.60
C GLU A 156 61.79 8.25 5.91
N THR A 157 61.18 7.41 6.75
CA THR A 157 61.82 6.89 7.96
C THR A 157 62.91 5.87 7.62
N ALA A 158 62.65 4.95 6.69
CA ALA A 158 63.64 3.96 6.23
C ALA A 158 64.87 4.63 5.59
N LYS A 159 64.68 5.65 4.74
CA LYS A 159 65.79 6.42 4.14
C LYS A 159 66.62 7.19 5.17
N LYS A 160 66.00 7.71 6.24
CA LYS A 160 66.72 8.34 7.35
C LYS A 160 67.54 7.32 8.13
N ASP A 161 66.99 6.14 8.40
CA ASP A 161 67.68 5.07 9.10
C ASP A 161 68.84 4.48 8.31
N GLU A 162 68.71 4.30 6.98
CA GLU A 162 69.82 3.87 6.14
C GLU A 162 70.93 4.92 6.04
N ASN A 163 70.58 6.21 5.89
CA ASN A 163 71.56 7.29 5.88
C ASN A 163 72.35 7.37 7.21
N ILE A 164 71.67 7.14 8.34
CA ILE A 164 72.34 7.08 9.66
C ILE A 164 73.29 5.87 9.72
N LYS A 165 72.88 4.69 9.23
CA LYS A 165 73.72 3.48 9.22
C LYS A 165 74.96 3.64 8.33
N GLU A 166 74.83 4.24 7.15
CA GLU A 166 75.96 4.51 6.25
C GLU A 166 76.96 5.48 6.90
N ARG A 167 76.48 6.58 7.50
CA ARG A 167 77.36 7.56 8.17
C ARG A 167 78.04 7.00 9.42
N VAL A 168 77.41 6.07 10.12
CA VAL A 168 78.03 5.36 11.26
C VAL A 168 79.10 4.37 10.77
N ASN A 169 78.83 3.65 9.69
CA ASN A 169 79.79 2.68 9.14
C ASN A 169 81.02 3.37 8.52
N GLU A 170 80.84 4.52 7.88
CA GLU A 170 81.94 5.37 7.36
C GLU A 170 82.86 5.83 8.50
N LYS A 171 82.29 6.32 9.62
CA LYS A 171 83.07 6.76 10.80
C LYS A 171 83.81 5.64 11.54
N VAL A 172 83.34 4.39 11.47
CA VAL A 172 83.96 3.26 12.19
C VAL A 172 85.09 2.61 11.38
N SER A 173 85.16 2.86 10.07
CA SER A 173 86.17 2.22 9.19
C SER A 173 87.52 2.92 9.13
N ASP A 174 87.63 4.18 9.57
CA ASP A 174 88.87 4.96 9.50
C ASP A 174 89.72 4.96 10.78
N ASP A 175 89.19 4.53 11.93
CA ASP A 175 89.98 4.43 13.18
C ASP A 175 90.49 3.00 13.39
N LYS A 176 91.67 2.75 12.82
CA LYS A 176 92.49 1.56 13.10
C LYS A 176 92.65 1.40 14.62
N LYS A 177 92.05 0.32 15.14
CA LYS A 177 92.54 -0.53 16.25
C LYS A 177 93.31 0.23 17.34
N SER A 178 92.60 0.96 18.21
CA SER A 178 93.13 1.28 19.53
C SER A 178 92.25 0.60 20.57
N HIS A 179 92.77 -0.47 21.18
CA HIS A 179 92.10 -1.22 22.23
C HIS A 179 91.86 -0.33 23.45
N TRP A 180 90.66 0.23 23.53
CA TRP A 180 90.17 1.11 24.60
C TRP A 180 90.24 0.49 26.02
N TRP A 181 90.49 -0.81 26.13
CA TRP A 181 90.60 -1.54 27.40
C TRP A 181 91.95 -1.35 28.14
N ASN A 182 92.99 -0.77 27.50
CA ASN A 182 94.32 -0.62 28.14
C ASN A 182 94.44 0.57 29.13
N ARG A 183 93.37 1.34 29.35
CA ARG A 183 93.40 2.54 30.21
C ARG A 183 92.91 2.31 31.65
N PHE A 184 92.50 1.10 32.00
CA PHE A 184 91.97 0.76 33.34
C PHE A 184 92.89 -0.16 34.17
N LYS A 185 94.14 -0.40 33.75
CA LYS A 185 95.13 -1.17 34.52
C LYS A 185 96.46 -0.43 34.71
N ALA A 186 96.43 0.66 35.47
CA ALA A 186 97.61 1.22 36.13
C ALA A 186 97.18 1.80 37.49
#